data_AF-A0A498CW74-F1
#
_entry.id   AF-A0A498CW74-F1
#
_cell.length_a   1.000
_cell.length_b   1.000
_cell.length_c   1.000
_cell.angle_alpha   90.00
_cell.angle_beta   90.00
_cell.angle_gamma   90.00
#
_symmetry.space_group_name_H-M   'P 1'
#
loop_
_entity.id
_entity.type
_entity.pdbx_description
1 polymer ?
#
loop_
_entity_poly.entity_id
_entity_poly.type
_entity_poly.pdbx_seq_one_letter_code
_entity_poly.pdbx_strand_id
1 'polypeptide(L)'
;MGKKILAMLLAAALAVAFAVPSAAVSGKVAGGADGTVKTVDTRQTIDTADITYQNMRVENNLTISEEVGRGTVTLKNVVITGTLLIRSGGPVVLDGVTCPNVTIQNPKYKPTVIATGSTSIDTTYLKGNCVIEERDLSAGGEGYIDVVYSPNVNYELTNVSLERMTKGVNAPASGRSFAGSSSGSGGGSGGSSTLPSAGGSVGDLVENKG
;
A
#
# COMPACT_ATOMS: atom_id res chain seq x y z
N MET A 1 -13.68 -12.32 24.02
CA MET A 1 -12.19 -12.37 24.11
C MET A 1 -11.46 -12.72 22.81
N GLY A 2 -12.11 -13.11 21.69
CA GLY A 2 -11.40 -13.70 20.53
C GLY A 2 -10.85 -12.77 19.44
N LYS A 3 -11.24 -11.48 19.35
CA LYS A 3 -10.84 -10.62 18.22
C LYS A 3 -9.57 -9.78 18.47
N LYS A 4 -9.19 -9.55 19.74
CA LYS A 4 -8.00 -8.76 20.10
C LYS A 4 -6.70 -9.57 19.95
N ILE A 5 -6.76 -10.88 20.11
CA ILE A 5 -5.59 -11.78 19.98
C ILE A 5 -5.20 -11.95 18.50
N LEU A 6 -6.18 -11.95 17.59
CA LEU A 6 -5.94 -12.09 16.15
C LEU A 6 -5.29 -10.85 15.53
N ALA A 7 -5.70 -9.65 15.97
CA ALA A 7 -5.05 -8.40 15.57
C ALA A 7 -3.62 -8.25 16.15
N MET A 8 -3.38 -8.81 17.35
CA MET A 8 -2.06 -8.81 17.97
C MET A 8 -1.10 -9.80 17.27
N LEU A 9 -1.62 -10.91 16.72
CA LEU A 9 -0.83 -11.85 15.92
C LEU A 9 -0.38 -11.25 14.58
N LEU A 10 -1.19 -10.40 13.95
CA LEU A 10 -0.85 -9.75 12.68
C LEU A 10 0.15 -8.60 12.84
N ALA A 11 0.17 -7.93 14.00
CA ALA A 11 1.20 -6.95 14.36
C ALA A 11 2.50 -7.62 14.85
N ALA A 12 2.40 -8.75 15.55
CA ALA A 12 3.56 -9.51 16.02
C ALA A 12 4.28 -10.29 14.92
N ALA A 13 3.58 -10.78 13.89
CA ALA A 13 4.21 -11.46 12.75
C ALA A 13 5.17 -10.56 11.96
N LEU A 14 4.97 -9.23 12.00
CA LEU A 14 5.88 -8.27 11.37
C LEU A 14 7.19 -8.07 12.18
N ALA A 15 7.19 -8.39 13.48
CA ALA A 15 8.35 -8.24 14.36
C ALA A 15 9.22 -9.52 14.49
N VAL A 16 8.72 -10.70 14.10
CA VAL A 16 9.47 -11.98 14.20
C VAL A 16 10.46 -12.19 13.03
N ALA A 17 10.54 -11.26 12.07
CA ALA A 17 11.44 -11.39 10.92
C ALA A 17 12.92 -11.05 11.19
N PHE A 18 13.35 -10.73 12.41
CA PHE A 18 14.72 -10.27 12.65
C PHE A 18 15.79 -11.36 12.90
N ALA A 19 15.42 -12.66 12.95
CA ALA A 19 16.38 -13.73 13.32
C ALA A 19 16.47 -14.93 12.35
N VAL A 20 15.90 -14.85 11.15
CA VAL A 20 16.16 -15.88 10.11
C VAL A 20 17.31 -15.36 9.25
N PRO A 21 18.33 -16.18 8.93
CA PRO A 21 19.40 -15.78 8.03
C PRO A 21 18.80 -15.21 6.74
N SER A 22 19.12 -13.94 6.46
CA SER A 22 18.77 -13.27 5.21
C SER A 22 20.04 -13.13 4.40
N ALA A 23 20.01 -13.49 3.12
CA ALA A 23 21.14 -13.21 2.26
C ALA A 23 21.07 -11.73 1.84
N ALA A 24 22.16 -10.99 2.08
CA ALA A 24 22.29 -9.63 1.59
C ALA A 24 22.49 -9.67 0.06
N VAL A 25 21.72 -8.85 -0.65
CA VAL A 25 21.84 -8.67 -2.09
C VAL A 25 22.68 -7.42 -2.33
N SER A 26 23.85 -7.59 -2.93
CA SER A 26 24.80 -6.50 -3.21
C SER A 26 25.23 -6.49 -4.68
N GLY A 27 25.65 -5.31 -5.16
CA GLY A 27 26.01 -5.05 -6.56
C GLY A 27 25.03 -4.12 -7.27
N LYS A 28 25.41 -3.63 -8.46
CA LYS A 28 24.54 -2.73 -9.27
C LYS A 28 23.41 -3.49 -9.97
N VAL A 29 23.68 -4.75 -10.36
CA VAL A 29 22.69 -5.69 -10.89
C VAL A 29 22.90 -7.02 -10.17
N ALA A 30 21.83 -7.57 -9.62
CA ALA A 30 21.86 -8.85 -8.90
C ALA A 30 20.73 -9.74 -9.42
N GLY A 31 21.02 -10.98 -9.78
CA GLY A 31 19.99 -11.85 -10.33
C GLY A 31 20.50 -12.91 -11.29
N GLY A 32 19.55 -13.60 -11.94
CA GLY A 32 19.87 -14.56 -12.99
C GLY A 32 20.39 -13.87 -14.26
N ALA A 33 21.49 -14.40 -14.81
CA ALA A 33 22.08 -13.94 -16.06
C ALA A 33 21.26 -14.40 -17.27
N ASP A 34 21.27 -13.60 -18.35
CA ASP A 34 20.73 -13.94 -19.67
C ASP A 34 19.31 -14.51 -19.68
N GLY A 35 18.44 -13.99 -18.80
CA GLY A 35 17.02 -14.39 -18.73
C GLY A 35 16.78 -15.72 -18.00
N THR A 36 17.82 -16.36 -17.47
CA THR A 36 17.67 -17.53 -16.61
C THR A 36 17.07 -17.10 -15.29
N VAL A 37 15.93 -17.69 -14.89
CA VAL A 37 15.35 -17.41 -13.57
C VAL A 37 16.12 -18.20 -12.51
N LYS A 38 16.67 -17.50 -11.51
CA LYS A 38 17.32 -18.13 -10.36
C LYS A 38 16.35 -18.20 -9.19
N THR A 39 16.16 -19.40 -8.66
CA THR A 39 15.33 -19.63 -7.46
C THR A 39 16.17 -19.51 -6.20
N VAL A 40 15.60 -18.86 -5.18
CA VAL A 40 16.19 -18.71 -3.85
C VAL A 40 15.13 -18.96 -2.80
N ASP A 41 15.37 -19.94 -1.94
CA ASP A 41 14.42 -20.37 -0.89
C ASP A 41 14.59 -19.61 0.43
N THR A 42 15.66 -18.83 0.54
CA THR A 42 15.95 -18.03 1.72
C THR A 42 15.39 -16.61 1.61
N ARG A 43 15.08 -16.01 2.75
CA ARG A 43 14.78 -14.57 2.82
C ARG A 43 15.92 -13.76 2.20
N GLN A 44 15.58 -12.72 1.46
CA GLN A 44 16.53 -11.81 0.85
C GLN A 44 16.36 -10.40 1.43
N THR A 45 17.48 -9.69 1.61
CA THR A 45 17.49 -8.28 1.98
C THR A 45 18.28 -7.48 0.95
N ILE A 46 17.66 -6.45 0.39
CA ILE A 46 18.30 -5.43 -0.44
C ILE A 46 18.58 -4.23 0.45
N ASP A 47 19.85 -3.89 0.64
CA ASP A 47 20.34 -2.75 1.43
C ASP A 47 21.17 -1.76 0.61
N THR A 48 21.40 -2.09 -0.67
CA THR A 48 22.23 -1.31 -1.59
C THR A 48 21.37 -0.37 -2.43
N ALA A 49 21.80 0.89 -2.56
CA ALA A 49 21.19 1.89 -3.43
C ALA A 49 21.46 1.63 -4.92
N ASP A 50 20.54 2.08 -5.79
CA ASP A 50 20.67 2.07 -7.26
C ASP A 50 20.93 0.68 -7.85
N ILE A 51 20.19 -0.30 -7.33
CA ILE A 51 20.30 -1.72 -7.68
C ILE A 51 19.14 -2.19 -8.54
N THR A 52 19.45 -3.02 -9.53
CA THR A 52 18.47 -3.81 -10.28
C THR A 52 18.52 -5.27 -9.84
N TYR A 53 17.45 -5.76 -9.23
CA TYR A 53 17.28 -7.16 -8.84
C TYR A 53 16.39 -7.88 -9.86
N GLN A 54 16.93 -8.86 -10.61
CA GLN A 54 16.25 -9.34 -11.82
C GLN A 54 16.27 -10.85 -12.07
N ASN A 55 15.25 -11.37 -12.76
CA ASN A 55 15.12 -12.79 -13.12
C ASN A 55 15.24 -13.70 -11.89
N MET A 56 14.48 -13.39 -10.85
CA MET A 56 14.57 -14.09 -9.56
C MET A 56 13.22 -14.69 -9.18
N ARG A 57 13.28 -15.87 -8.58
CA ARG A 57 12.15 -16.48 -7.90
C ARG A 57 12.51 -16.62 -6.43
N VAL A 58 11.90 -15.79 -5.58
CA VAL A 58 12.12 -15.81 -4.14
C VAL A 58 10.97 -16.59 -3.52
N GLU A 59 11.25 -17.80 -3.05
CA GLU A 59 10.24 -18.68 -2.41
C GLU A 59 9.93 -18.25 -0.96
N ASN A 60 10.39 -17.07 -0.56
CA ASN A 60 10.27 -16.53 0.78
C ASN A 60 10.06 -15.00 0.72
N ASN A 61 10.25 -14.32 1.85
CA ASN A 61 10.10 -12.88 1.95
C ASN A 61 11.30 -12.15 1.33
N LEU A 62 11.03 -11.00 0.71
CA LEU A 62 12.03 -10.05 0.22
C LEU A 62 11.88 -8.74 1.00
N THR A 63 12.97 -8.19 1.50
CA THR A 63 12.98 -6.92 2.23
C THR A 63 13.85 -5.92 1.51
N ILE A 64 13.31 -4.74 1.22
CA ILE A 64 14.08 -3.57 0.81
C ILE A 64 14.27 -2.72 2.07
N SER A 65 15.51 -2.63 2.54
CA SER A 65 15.85 -2.01 3.82
C SER A 65 15.86 -0.47 3.74
N GLU A 66 15.92 0.16 4.91
CA GLU A 66 16.06 1.61 5.04
C GLU A 66 17.47 2.10 4.66
N GLU A 67 18.46 1.19 4.64
CA GLU A 67 19.87 1.48 4.30
C GLU A 67 20.04 1.88 2.84
N VAL A 68 19.10 1.49 1.97
CA VAL A 68 19.00 1.99 0.58
C VAL A 68 18.89 3.52 0.55
N GLY A 69 18.38 4.13 1.63
CA GLY A 69 18.26 5.58 1.75
C GLY A 69 17.35 6.15 0.67
N ARG A 70 17.87 7.10 -0.13
CA ARG A 70 17.15 7.73 -1.25
C ARG A 70 17.45 7.10 -2.61
N GLY A 71 18.23 6.02 -2.63
CA GLY A 71 18.58 5.29 -3.85
C GLY A 71 17.38 4.63 -4.50
N THR A 72 17.50 4.36 -5.80
CA THR A 72 16.46 3.67 -6.57
C THR A 72 16.63 2.16 -6.46
N VAL A 73 15.53 1.42 -6.32
CA VAL A 73 15.55 -0.05 -6.41
C VAL A 73 14.64 -0.50 -7.52
N THR A 74 15.14 -1.30 -8.44
CA THR A 74 14.36 -1.87 -9.54
C THR A 74 14.26 -3.37 -9.38
N LEU A 75 13.05 -3.90 -9.23
CA LEU A 75 12.78 -5.33 -9.31
C LEU A 75 12.28 -5.62 -10.73
N LYS A 76 12.95 -6.52 -11.46
CA LYS A 76 12.61 -6.84 -12.86
C LYS A 76 12.42 -8.33 -13.09
N ASN A 77 11.25 -8.75 -13.55
CA ASN A 77 10.93 -10.16 -13.76
C ASN A 77 11.21 -10.98 -12.48
N VAL A 78 10.56 -10.60 -11.39
CA VAL A 78 10.77 -11.20 -10.07
C VAL A 78 9.46 -11.79 -9.55
N VAL A 79 9.48 -13.06 -9.16
CA VAL A 79 8.36 -13.74 -8.52
C VAL A 79 8.68 -13.92 -7.05
N ILE A 80 7.80 -13.46 -6.17
CA ILE A 80 7.93 -13.54 -4.72
C ILE A 80 6.73 -14.31 -4.20
N THR A 81 6.93 -15.47 -3.59
CA THR A 81 5.80 -16.24 -3.01
C THR A 81 5.49 -15.84 -1.57
N GLY A 82 6.44 -15.19 -0.89
CA GLY A 82 6.25 -14.60 0.43
C GLY A 82 5.76 -13.15 0.38
N THR A 83 6.16 -12.37 1.38
CA THR A 83 5.86 -10.93 1.49
C THR A 83 7.04 -10.08 1.03
N LEU A 84 6.76 -9.07 0.21
CA LEU A 84 7.68 -7.97 -0.09
C LEU A 84 7.50 -6.84 0.92
N LEU A 85 8.53 -6.58 1.72
CA LEU A 85 8.55 -5.49 2.69
C LEU A 85 9.40 -4.33 2.18
N ILE A 86 8.77 -3.18 1.93
CA ILE A 86 9.41 -1.98 1.39
C ILE A 86 9.60 -0.96 2.51
N ARG A 87 10.86 -0.72 2.87
CA ARG A 87 11.28 0.33 3.79
C ARG A 87 12.30 1.30 3.15
N SER A 88 12.46 1.26 1.83
CA SER A 88 13.29 2.24 1.11
C SER A 88 12.75 3.65 1.31
N GLY A 89 13.63 4.67 1.28
CA GLY A 89 13.22 6.07 1.22
C GLY A 89 13.22 6.66 -0.19
N GLY A 90 13.80 5.96 -1.17
CA GLY A 90 13.82 6.32 -2.58
C GLY A 90 12.72 5.63 -3.38
N PRO A 91 12.70 5.84 -4.70
CA PRO A 91 11.74 5.20 -5.59
C PRO A 91 12.03 3.69 -5.72
N VAL A 92 10.96 2.90 -5.79
CA VAL A 92 11.00 1.46 -6.04
C VAL A 92 10.20 1.16 -7.29
N VAL A 93 10.84 0.57 -8.28
CA VAL A 93 10.21 0.19 -9.56
C VAL A 93 9.99 -1.32 -9.58
N LEU A 94 8.76 -1.73 -9.81
CA LEU A 94 8.33 -3.12 -9.93
C LEU A 94 7.96 -3.35 -11.41
N ASP A 95 8.84 -4.00 -12.17
CA ASP A 95 8.69 -4.29 -13.59
C ASP A 95 8.51 -5.80 -13.81
N GLY A 96 7.31 -6.24 -14.14
CA GLY A 96 6.99 -7.67 -14.26
C GLY A 96 7.17 -8.44 -12.94
N VAL A 97 6.68 -7.88 -11.84
CA VAL A 97 6.77 -8.51 -10.50
C VAL A 97 5.46 -9.21 -10.15
N THR A 98 5.53 -10.44 -9.66
CA THR A 98 4.37 -11.14 -9.09
C THR A 98 4.59 -11.34 -7.60
N CYS A 99 3.67 -10.84 -6.77
CA CYS A 99 3.78 -10.97 -5.32
C CYS A 99 2.39 -11.01 -4.66
N PRO A 100 2.11 -11.95 -3.74
CA PRO A 100 0.82 -11.99 -3.08
C PRO A 100 0.65 -10.85 -2.07
N ASN A 101 1.72 -10.43 -1.40
CA ASN A 101 1.63 -9.46 -0.32
C ASN A 101 2.77 -8.44 -0.37
N VAL A 102 2.44 -7.17 -0.50
CA VAL A 102 3.38 -6.05 -0.37
C VAL A 102 3.05 -5.27 0.90
N THR A 103 4.06 -4.93 1.71
CA THR A 103 3.89 -4.02 2.85
C THR A 103 4.82 -2.83 2.67
N ILE A 104 4.25 -1.63 2.61
CA ILE A 104 5.01 -0.38 2.52
C ILE A 104 4.98 0.29 3.88
N GLN A 105 6.16 0.36 4.51
CA GLN A 105 6.32 0.95 5.83
C GLN A 105 7.70 1.58 5.94
N ASN A 106 7.78 2.88 5.71
CA ASN A 106 8.96 3.66 6.03
C ASN A 106 8.60 4.68 7.13
N PRO A 107 9.32 4.69 8.27
CA PRO A 107 9.06 5.64 9.35
C PRO A 107 9.56 7.06 9.06
N LYS A 108 10.53 7.24 8.14
CA LYS A 108 11.26 8.49 7.94
C LYS A 108 11.01 9.16 6.59
N TYR A 109 10.82 8.37 5.54
CA TYR A 109 10.69 8.85 4.17
C TYR A 109 9.35 8.44 3.55
N LYS A 110 9.02 9.06 2.40
CA LYS A 110 7.84 8.76 1.60
C LYS A 110 8.27 8.09 0.28
N PRO A 111 8.50 6.77 0.26
CA PRO A 111 8.87 6.07 -0.97
C PRO A 111 7.77 6.19 -2.03
N THR A 112 8.20 6.21 -3.29
CA THR A 112 7.31 6.08 -4.46
C THR A 112 7.46 4.68 -5.01
N VAL A 113 6.39 3.89 -5.04
CA VAL A 113 6.40 2.51 -5.52
C VAL A 113 5.62 2.42 -6.83
N ILE A 114 6.33 2.13 -7.91
CA ILE A 114 5.82 2.19 -9.29
C ILE A 114 5.66 0.76 -9.81
N ALA A 115 4.44 0.36 -10.15
CA ALA A 115 4.14 -0.92 -10.81
C ALA A 115 4.06 -0.72 -12.33
N THR A 116 4.82 -1.51 -13.08
CA THR A 116 4.91 -1.44 -14.55
C THR A 116 5.06 -2.83 -15.18
N GLY A 117 4.90 -2.90 -16.51
CA GLY A 117 5.05 -4.14 -17.26
C GLY A 117 3.97 -5.15 -16.91
N SER A 118 4.33 -6.42 -16.68
CA SER A 118 3.39 -7.48 -16.31
C SER A 118 3.28 -7.67 -14.78
N THR A 119 3.36 -6.58 -14.02
CA THR A 119 3.31 -6.63 -12.55
C THR A 119 1.90 -6.92 -12.06
N SER A 120 1.77 -7.86 -11.11
CA SER A 120 0.53 -8.20 -10.42
C SER A 120 0.78 -8.40 -8.93
N ILE A 121 0.07 -7.64 -8.10
CA ILE A 121 0.16 -7.67 -6.64
C ILE A 121 -1.23 -7.88 -6.05
N ASP A 122 -1.42 -9.00 -5.34
CA ASP A 122 -2.75 -9.37 -4.82
C ASP A 122 -3.20 -8.40 -3.72
N THR A 123 -2.36 -8.17 -2.69
CA THR A 123 -2.69 -7.27 -1.58
C THR A 123 -1.52 -6.38 -1.19
N THR A 124 -1.77 -5.07 -1.12
CA THR A 124 -0.79 -4.06 -0.73
C THR A 124 -1.19 -3.36 0.56
N TYR A 125 -0.38 -3.51 1.61
CA TYR A 125 -0.59 -2.87 2.91
C TYR A 125 0.19 -1.56 3.01
N LEU A 126 -0.53 -0.43 3.05
CA LEU A 126 0.06 0.89 3.30
C LEU A 126 0.08 1.14 4.81
N LYS A 127 1.25 0.97 5.43
CA LYS A 127 1.47 1.15 6.88
C LYS A 127 2.33 2.36 7.23
N GLY A 128 2.92 3.02 6.22
CA GLY A 128 3.65 4.27 6.36
C GLY A 128 3.31 5.23 5.23
N ASN A 129 3.90 6.42 5.28
CA ASN A 129 3.71 7.43 4.24
C ASN A 129 4.30 6.94 2.92
N CYS A 130 3.55 7.00 1.81
CA CYS A 130 4.03 6.51 0.53
C CYS A 130 3.28 7.14 -0.65
N VAL A 131 3.83 6.94 -1.84
CA VAL A 131 3.14 7.13 -3.11
C VAL A 131 3.12 5.77 -3.80
N ILE A 132 1.96 5.34 -4.28
CA ILE A 132 1.88 4.19 -5.19
C ILE A 132 1.40 4.66 -6.56
N GLU A 133 2.04 4.10 -7.58
CA GLU A 133 1.80 4.48 -8.97
C GLU A 133 1.69 3.23 -9.84
N GLU A 134 0.73 3.22 -10.76
CA GLU A 134 0.66 2.29 -11.89
C GLU A 134 1.07 3.02 -13.17
N ARG A 135 2.04 2.48 -13.89
CA ARG A 135 2.56 3.09 -15.12
C ARG A 135 2.84 2.02 -16.17
N ASP A 136 2.34 2.22 -17.38
CA ASP A 136 2.63 1.34 -18.53
C ASP A 136 2.43 -0.16 -18.23
N LEU A 137 1.30 -0.51 -17.59
CA LEU A 137 0.93 -1.91 -17.37
C LEU A 137 0.61 -2.59 -18.70
N SER A 138 1.21 -3.76 -18.92
CA SER A 138 0.98 -4.62 -20.08
C SER A 138 -0.30 -5.45 -19.91
N ALA A 139 -0.79 -6.07 -20.98
CA ALA A 139 -2.04 -6.85 -20.97
C ALA A 139 -2.08 -8.05 -19.99
N GLY A 140 -0.94 -8.44 -19.40
CA GLY A 140 -0.85 -9.47 -18.36
C GLY A 140 -0.51 -8.96 -16.96
N GLY A 141 -0.38 -7.63 -16.77
CA GLY A 141 -0.14 -7.02 -15.45
C GLY A 141 -1.42 -6.41 -14.92
N GLU A 142 -1.86 -6.87 -13.75
CA GLU A 142 -3.06 -6.33 -13.08
C GLU A 142 -2.75 -5.10 -12.20
N GLY A 143 -1.46 -4.82 -11.97
CA GLY A 143 -1.01 -3.77 -11.07
C GLY A 143 -1.29 -4.14 -9.61
N TYR A 144 -1.85 -3.20 -8.86
CA TYR A 144 -2.32 -3.40 -7.50
C TYR A 144 -3.79 -3.85 -7.52
N ILE A 145 -4.08 -5.07 -7.05
CA ILE A 145 -5.42 -5.67 -7.08
C ILE A 145 -6.26 -5.23 -5.86
N ASP A 146 -5.74 -5.40 -4.65
CA ASP A 146 -6.30 -4.86 -3.40
C ASP A 146 -5.27 -4.03 -2.66
N VAL A 147 -5.70 -2.89 -2.11
CA VAL A 147 -4.84 -1.97 -1.37
C VAL A 147 -5.47 -1.68 -0.02
N VAL A 148 -4.83 -2.18 1.03
CA VAL A 148 -5.27 -2.01 2.41
C VAL A 148 -4.48 -0.89 3.08
N TYR A 149 -5.13 0.22 3.40
CA TYR A 149 -4.46 1.36 4.04
C TYR A 149 -4.69 1.42 5.56
N SER A 150 -3.66 1.86 6.28
CA SER A 150 -3.69 2.11 7.73
C SER A 150 -4.34 3.44 8.08
N PRO A 151 -4.88 3.63 9.29
CA PRO A 151 -5.25 4.97 9.76
C PRO A 151 -4.02 5.89 9.77
N ASN A 152 -4.24 7.19 9.63
CA ASN A 152 -3.22 8.20 9.95
C ASN A 152 -1.90 8.07 9.16
N VAL A 153 -1.90 7.36 8.03
CA VAL A 153 -0.78 7.34 7.10
C VAL A 153 -1.14 8.21 5.90
N ASN A 154 -0.19 9.02 5.44
CA ASN A 154 -0.38 9.85 4.26
C ASN A 154 0.03 9.07 3.01
N TYR A 155 -0.95 8.70 2.19
CA TYR A 155 -0.71 8.01 0.92
C TYR A 155 -1.19 8.86 -0.26
N GLU A 156 -0.49 8.74 -1.38
CA GLU A 156 -0.91 9.27 -2.66
C GLU A 156 -1.03 8.14 -3.67
N LEU A 157 -2.05 8.22 -4.51
CA LEU A 157 -2.31 7.29 -5.60
C LEU A 157 -2.09 8.01 -6.92
N THR A 158 -1.34 7.39 -7.82
CA THR A 158 -1.18 7.86 -9.21
C THR A 158 -1.60 6.74 -10.14
N ASN A 159 -2.65 6.98 -10.93
CA ASN A 159 -3.23 5.99 -11.86
C ASN A 159 -3.71 4.68 -11.22
N VAL A 160 -3.89 4.65 -9.89
CA VAL A 160 -4.45 3.50 -9.17
C VAL A 160 -5.94 3.74 -8.90
N SER A 161 -6.76 2.76 -9.25
CA SER A 161 -8.22 2.77 -9.02
C SER A 161 -8.59 2.85 -7.54
N LEU A 162 -9.53 3.75 -7.20
CA LEU A 162 -10.00 3.93 -5.82
C LEU A 162 -10.89 2.78 -5.34
N GLU A 163 -11.60 2.10 -6.24
CA GLU A 163 -12.44 0.94 -5.92
C GLU A 163 -11.64 -0.26 -5.37
N ARG A 164 -10.31 -0.26 -5.57
CA ARG A 164 -9.38 -1.27 -5.07
C ARG A 164 -8.87 -0.97 -3.65
N MET A 165 -9.28 0.15 -3.05
CA MET A 165 -8.83 0.58 -1.72
C MET A 165 -9.75 0.06 -0.62
N THR A 166 -9.21 -0.78 0.25
CA THR A 166 -9.89 -1.30 1.44
C THR A 166 -9.34 -0.61 2.70
N LYS A 167 -10.20 -0.05 3.55
CA LYS A 167 -9.75 0.49 4.85
C LYS A 167 -9.33 -0.66 5.77
N GLY A 168 -8.08 -0.67 6.22
CA GLY A 168 -7.63 -1.63 7.23
C GLY A 168 -8.46 -1.50 8.52
N VAL A 169 -9.03 -2.60 8.99
CA VAL A 169 -9.82 -2.66 10.23
C VAL A 169 -8.89 -2.59 11.45
N ASN A 170 -8.25 -1.44 11.66
CA ASN A 170 -7.58 -1.02 12.91
C ASN A 170 -7.28 0.49 12.90
N ALA A 171 -8.23 1.27 12.39
CA ALA A 171 -7.99 2.63 11.95
C ALA A 171 -8.89 3.70 12.60
N PRO A 172 -8.43 4.48 13.62
CA PRO A 172 -9.18 5.64 14.08
C PRO A 172 -9.39 6.62 12.93
N ALA A 173 -10.62 7.10 12.81
CA ALA A 173 -11.06 7.97 11.76
C ALA A 173 -10.47 9.37 11.92
N SER A 174 -9.73 9.85 10.94
CA SER A 174 -9.75 11.23 10.40
C SER A 174 -8.50 11.48 9.56
N GLY A 175 -8.63 12.21 8.45
CA GLY A 175 -7.51 12.56 7.57
C GLY A 175 -7.81 12.26 6.10
N ARG A 176 -8.82 12.92 5.54
CA ARG A 176 -9.03 12.99 4.10
C ARG A 176 -8.29 14.24 3.60
N SER A 177 -7.30 14.09 2.73
CA SER A 177 -6.82 15.16 1.86
C SER A 177 -6.79 14.62 0.43
N PHE A 178 -7.72 15.09 -0.39
CA PHE A 178 -7.78 14.81 -1.82
C PHE A 178 -7.14 15.98 -2.56
N ALA A 179 -6.16 15.69 -3.40
CA ALA A 179 -5.74 16.57 -4.47
C ALA A 179 -5.74 15.75 -5.77
N GLY A 180 -6.66 16.06 -6.69
CA GLY A 180 -6.77 15.42 -8.00
C GLY A 180 -8.19 15.41 -8.59
N SER A 181 -8.60 16.52 -9.20
CA SER A 181 -9.65 16.67 -10.23
C SER A 181 -9.41 15.73 -11.42
N SER A 182 -10.33 15.25 -12.27
CA SER A 182 -11.77 15.36 -12.61
C SER A 182 -12.04 14.17 -13.57
N SER A 183 -13.18 13.50 -13.72
CA SER A 183 -14.47 13.93 -14.27
C SER A 183 -15.39 12.71 -14.36
N GLY A 184 -16.69 12.82 -14.04
CA GLY A 184 -17.65 11.74 -14.27
C GLY A 184 -18.98 11.96 -13.56
N SER A 185 -20.03 12.18 -14.34
CA SER A 185 -21.40 12.57 -13.99
C SER A 185 -22.26 11.47 -13.33
N GLY A 186 -23.21 11.86 -12.47
CA GLY A 186 -24.56 11.23 -12.43
C GLY A 186 -25.18 10.89 -11.06
N GLY A 187 -26.34 11.51 -10.76
CA GLY A 187 -27.43 11.05 -9.85
C GLY A 187 -27.20 11.20 -8.34
N GLY A 188 -27.92 12.02 -7.56
CA GLY A 188 -29.37 11.95 -7.27
C GLY A 188 -29.67 10.72 -6.40
N SER A 189 -29.99 10.78 -5.10
CA SER A 189 -31.09 11.50 -4.44
C SER A 189 -30.84 11.67 -2.94
N GLY A 190 -31.23 12.83 -2.40
CA GLY A 190 -31.21 13.12 -0.96
C GLY A 190 -32.52 12.73 -0.29
N GLY A 191 -32.45 11.78 0.66
CA GLY A 191 -33.51 11.53 1.63
C GLY A 191 -33.18 12.24 2.95
N SER A 192 -33.76 13.42 3.16
CA SER A 192 -33.66 14.21 4.38
C SER A 192 -34.76 13.80 5.37
N SER A 193 -34.41 13.12 6.45
CA SER A 193 -35.29 12.87 7.59
C SER A 193 -34.92 13.81 8.74
N THR A 194 -35.62 14.94 8.85
CA THR A 194 -35.54 15.82 10.02
C THR A 194 -36.59 15.39 11.05
N LEU A 195 -36.10 14.89 12.18
CA LEU A 195 -36.85 14.73 13.43
C LEU A 195 -37.18 16.13 14.02
N PRO A 196 -38.40 16.38 14.55
CA PRO A 196 -38.72 17.65 15.19
C PRO A 196 -38.18 17.72 16.63
N SER A 197 -37.55 18.87 16.93
CA SER A 197 -37.02 19.28 18.22
C SER A 197 -38.13 19.58 19.24
N ALA A 198 -37.96 19.10 20.46
CA ALA A 198 -38.75 19.51 21.62
C ALA A 198 -38.25 20.83 22.22
N GLY A 199 -39.12 21.56 22.92
CA GLY A 199 -38.75 22.63 23.85
C GLY A 199 -39.57 23.91 23.68
N GLY A 200 -40.61 24.08 24.50
CA GLY A 200 -41.49 25.26 24.48
C GLY A 200 -40.94 26.48 25.23
N SER A 201 -41.68 27.59 25.18
CA SER A 201 -42.16 28.33 26.36
C SER A 201 -42.91 29.62 25.97
N VAL A 202 -43.99 29.85 26.74
CA VAL A 202 -44.60 31.10 27.25
C VAL A 202 -45.16 32.20 26.32
N GLY A 203 -46.42 32.57 26.60
CA GLY A 203 -47.05 33.90 26.45
C GLY A 203 -47.23 34.40 25.02
N ASP A 204 -48.27 35.10 24.62
CA ASP A 204 -49.27 35.86 25.35
C ASP A 204 -50.32 36.37 24.34
N LEU A 205 -51.51 36.67 24.87
CA LEU A 205 -52.43 37.74 24.46
C LEU A 205 -53.26 37.65 23.16
N VAL A 206 -54.57 37.64 23.44
CA VAL A 206 -55.72 38.11 22.65
C VAL A 206 -55.47 39.48 21.99
N GLU A 207 -55.86 39.63 20.72
CA GLU A 207 -56.57 40.78 20.10
C GLU A 207 -56.73 40.52 18.58
N ASN A 208 -57.93 40.37 18.02
CA ASN A 208 -58.95 41.36 17.64
C ASN A 208 -58.72 42.00 16.25
N LYS A 209 -59.80 41.95 15.45
CA LYS A 209 -60.16 42.69 14.22
C LYS A 209 -59.55 42.28 12.86
N GLY A 210 -60.48 42.13 11.91
CA GLY A 210 -60.30 42.00 10.48
C GLY A 210 -61.56 41.43 9.86
#